data_AF-A0A4Y7J258-F1
#
_entry.id   AF-A0A4Y7J258-F1
#
_cell.length_a   1.000
_cell.length_b   1.000
_cell.length_c   1.000
_cell.angle_alpha   90.00
_cell.angle_beta   90.00
_cell.angle_gamma   90.00
#
_symmetry.space_group_name_H-M   'P 1'
#
loop_
_entity.id
_entity.type
_entity.pdbx_description
1 polymer ?
#
loop_
_entity_poly.entity_id
_entity_poly.type
_entity_poly.pdbx_seq_one_letter_code
_entity_poly.pdbx_strand_id
1 'polypeptide(L)'
;MGNAAAIAAAFGGGLPPGISGTNERCTVLVSNLNSDKIDEDKLFNLFSIYGNIIRIKLLRNKPDHALVQMGDGFQAELAVHFLKV
;
A
#
# COMPACT_ATOMS: atom_id res chain seq x y z
N MET A 1 -9.07 1.22 -20.80
CA MET A 1 -8.40 2.53 -20.84
C MET A 1 -8.80 3.24 -19.56
N GLY A 2 -7.91 3.51 -18.61
CA GLY A 2 -8.36 4.08 -17.34
C GLY A 2 -7.25 4.61 -16.46
N ASN A 3 -6.56 3.76 -15.71
CA ASN A 3 -5.71 4.29 -14.64
C ASN A 3 -4.30 4.59 -15.13
N ALA A 4 -3.53 3.61 -15.63
CA ALA A 4 -2.10 3.78 -15.96
C ALA A 4 -1.75 5.04 -16.78
N ALA A 5 -2.52 5.36 -17.82
CA ALA A 5 -2.27 6.54 -18.67
C ALA A 5 -2.60 7.88 -17.96
N ALA A 6 -3.62 7.91 -17.10
CA ALA A 6 -3.97 9.09 -16.32
C ALA A 6 -2.94 9.36 -15.21
N ILE A 7 -2.44 8.31 -14.56
CA ILE A 7 -1.38 8.43 -13.53
C ILE A 7 -0.04 8.82 -14.15
N ALA A 8 0.31 8.27 -15.31
CA ALA A 8 1.51 8.69 -16.07
C ALA A 8 1.44 10.17 -16.50
N ALA A 9 0.24 10.65 -16.86
CA ALA A 9 0.01 12.06 -17.17
C ALA A 9 0.13 12.97 -15.92
N ALA A 10 -0.34 12.51 -14.76
CA ALA A 10 -0.22 13.24 -13.50
C ALA A 10 1.23 13.34 -12.99
N PHE A 11 2.07 12.33 -13.26
CA PHE A 11 3.48 12.29 -12.85
C PHE A 11 4.47 12.82 -13.92
N GLY A 12 4.01 13.61 -14.89
CA GLY A 12 4.91 14.29 -15.84
C GLY A 12 5.66 13.34 -16.77
N GLY A 13 5.06 12.20 -17.12
CA GLY A 13 5.60 11.28 -18.13
C GLY A 13 6.62 10.25 -17.62
N GLY A 14 6.83 10.15 -16.30
CA GLY A 14 7.70 9.14 -15.71
C GLY A 14 7.09 8.52 -14.45
N LEU A 15 6.55 7.31 -14.57
CA LEU A 15 6.28 6.50 -13.39
C LEU A 15 7.62 6.04 -12.79
N PRO A 16 7.78 6.04 -11.45
CA PRO A 16 8.97 5.48 -10.82
C PRO A 16 9.17 4.02 -11.25
N PRO A 17 10.43 3.56 -11.43
CA PRO A 17 10.71 2.19 -11.81
C PRO A 17 10.12 1.23 -10.76
N GLY A 18 9.13 0.44 -11.18
CA GLY A 18 8.40 -0.49 -10.31
C GLY A 18 6.94 -0.10 -10.04
N ILE A 19 6.46 1.04 -10.53
CA ILE A 19 5.06 1.45 -10.46
C ILE A 19 4.41 1.28 -11.83
N SER A 20 3.67 0.20 -12.04
CA SER A 20 3.03 -0.06 -13.33
C SER A 20 1.65 0.58 -13.44
N GLY A 21 0.96 0.84 -12.33
CA GLY A 21 -0.43 1.36 -12.37
C GLY A 21 -1.43 0.43 -13.06
N THR A 22 -1.01 -0.79 -13.39
CA THR A 22 -1.80 -1.89 -13.96
C THR A 22 -2.01 -3.02 -12.94
N ASN A 23 -1.43 -2.88 -11.74
CA ASN A 23 -1.50 -3.88 -10.70
C ASN A 23 -2.91 -3.96 -10.11
N GLU A 24 -3.63 -5.02 -10.47
CA GLU A 24 -4.91 -5.41 -9.86
C GLU A 24 -4.73 -5.85 -8.39
N ARG A 25 -3.49 -6.19 -8.03
CA ARG A 25 -3.09 -6.64 -6.69
C ARG A 25 -2.72 -5.44 -5.84
N CYS A 26 -3.72 -4.84 -5.20
CA CYS A 26 -3.57 -3.69 -4.30
C CYS A 26 -3.21 -4.07 -2.86
N THR A 27 -2.74 -5.30 -2.61
CA THR A 27 -2.48 -5.81 -1.26
C THR A 27 -1.01 -5.72 -0.91
N VAL A 28 -0.70 -4.95 0.14
CA VAL A 28 0.63 -4.77 0.72
C VAL A 28 0.81 -5.71 1.90
N LEU A 29 1.91 -6.47 1.91
CA LEU A 29 2.35 -7.22 3.08
C LEU A 29 3.31 -6.36 3.90
N VAL A 30 2.92 -6.11 5.14
CA VAL A 30 3.76 -5.43 6.13
C VAL A 30 4.31 -6.50 7.07
N SER A 31 5.63 -6.60 7.13
CA SER A 31 6.36 -7.52 8.01
C SER A 31 7.14 -6.74 9.06
N ASN A 32 7.66 -7.41 10.10
CA ASN A 32 8.42 -6.81 11.20
C ASN A 32 7.59 -5.82 12.03
N LEU A 33 6.30 -6.10 12.19
CA LEU A 33 5.35 -5.26 12.93
C LEU A 33 5.37 -5.61 14.43
N ASN A 34 5.60 -4.62 15.30
CA ASN A 34 5.54 -4.88 16.73
C ASN A 34 4.08 -4.94 17.23
N SER A 35 3.50 -6.14 17.31
CA SER A 35 2.10 -6.36 17.74
C SER A 35 1.74 -5.81 19.11
N ASP A 36 2.71 -5.57 19.99
CA ASP A 36 2.48 -4.98 21.31
C ASP A 36 2.23 -3.46 21.25
N LYS A 37 2.61 -2.81 20.13
CA LYS A 37 2.56 -1.34 19.98
C LYS A 37 1.74 -0.86 18.79
N ILE A 38 1.52 -1.73 17.81
CA ILE A 38 0.81 -1.39 16.57
C ILE A 38 -0.58 -2.02 16.58
N ASP A 39 -1.57 -1.14 16.70
CA ASP A 39 -2.98 -1.44 16.52
C ASP A 39 -3.40 -1.28 15.05
N GLU A 40 -4.54 -1.88 14.70
CA GLU A 40 -5.16 -1.79 13.38
C GLU A 40 -5.39 -0.32 12.97
N ASP A 41 -5.82 0.52 13.92
CA ASP A 41 -6.06 1.95 13.71
C ASP A 41 -4.77 2.74 13.42
N LYS A 42 -3.65 2.38 14.04
CA LYS A 42 -2.37 3.05 13.78
C LYS A 42 -1.84 2.71 12.41
N LEU A 43 -1.98 1.44 12.02
CA LEU A 43 -1.66 1.00 10.68
C LEU A 43 -2.57 1.72 9.67
N PHE A 44 -3.85 1.85 9.96
CA PHE A 44 -4.78 2.61 9.13
C PHE A 44 -4.33 4.07 8.96
N ASN A 45 -4.00 4.75 10.06
CA ASN A 45 -3.57 6.14 10.01
C ASN A 45 -2.26 6.32 9.21
N LEU A 46 -1.33 5.37 9.31
CA LEU A 46 -0.07 5.39 8.55
C LEU A 46 -0.28 5.12 7.06
N PHE A 47 -1.19 4.21 6.69
CA PHE A 47 -1.44 3.90 5.28
C PHE A 47 -2.39 4.90 4.61
N SER A 48 -3.24 5.60 5.39
CA SER A 48 -4.23 6.55 4.89
C SER A 48 -3.61 7.77 4.20
N ILE A 49 -2.34 8.09 4.47
CA ILE A 49 -1.62 9.17 3.78
C ILE A 49 -1.20 8.79 2.36
N TYR A 50 -1.05 7.50 2.06
CA TYR A 50 -0.64 7.00 0.75
C TYR A 50 -1.84 6.66 -0.13
N GLY A 51 -3.01 6.43 0.47
CA GLY A 51 -4.23 6.21 -0.28
C GLY A 51 -5.39 5.65 0.51
N ASN A 52 -6.50 5.41 -0.20
CA ASN A 52 -7.69 4.80 0.37
C ASN A 52 -7.43 3.33 0.72
N ILE A 53 -7.76 2.94 1.95
CA ILE A 53 -7.60 1.58 2.45
C ILE A 53 -8.96 0.89 2.40
N ILE A 54 -9.05 -0.26 1.72
CA ILE A 54 -10.25 -1.09 1.69
C ILE A 54 -10.31 -2.00 2.90
N ARG A 55 -9.19 -2.62 3.26
CA ARG A 55 -9.19 -3.66 4.30
C ARG A 55 -7.82 -3.83 4.93
N ILE A 56 -7.78 -4.01 6.25
CA ILE A 56 -6.60 -4.42 6.99
C ILE A 56 -6.86 -5.81 7.58
N LYS A 57 -5.85 -6.68 7.56
CA LYS A 57 -5.91 -8.01 8.16
C LYS A 57 -4.60 -8.31 8.87
N LEU A 58 -4.63 -8.29 10.20
CA LEU A 58 -3.52 -8.78 11.02
C LEU A 58 -3.50 -10.31 11.05
N LEU A 59 -2.31 -10.89 10.89
CA LEU A 59 -2.15 -12.34 10.96
C LEU A 59 -2.01 -12.77 12.42
N ARG A 60 -3.03 -13.40 12.99
CA ARG A 60 -2.95 -13.95 14.36
C ARG A 60 -1.89 -15.05 14.53
N ASN A 61 -1.56 -15.76 13.46
CA ASN A 61 -0.52 -16.81 13.48
C ASN A 61 0.90 -16.24 13.52
N LYS A 62 1.09 -15.02 13.01
CA LYS A 62 2.34 -14.26 13.08
C LYS A 62 2.00 -12.81 13.36
N PRO A 63 1.95 -12.41 14.65
CA PRO A 63 1.59 -11.05 15.05
C PRO A 63 2.53 -9.97 14.47
N ASP A 64 3.67 -10.41 13.94
CA ASP A 64 4.65 -9.63 13.23
C ASP A 64 4.23 -9.22 11.80
N HIS A 65 3.13 -9.75 11.29
CA HIS A 65 2.72 -9.57 9.89
C HIS A 65 1.29 -9.03 9.78
N ALA A 66 1.10 -8.08 8.88
CA ALA A 66 -0.20 -7.51 8.54
C ALA A 66 -0.36 -7.41 7.01
N LEU A 67 -1.58 -7.58 6.54
CA LEU A 67 -1.96 -7.37 5.16
C LEU A 67 -2.82 -6.10 5.07
N VAL A 68 -2.45 -5.19 4.20
CA VAL A 68 -3.20 -3.95 3.93
C VAL A 68 -3.63 -3.95 2.48
N GLN A 69 -4.93 -3.94 2.24
CA GLN A 69 -5.52 -3.84 0.91
C GLN A 69 -5.87 -2.38 0.63
N MET A 70 -5.20 -1.81 -0.35
CA MET A 70 -5.46 -0.46 -0.86
C MET A 70 -6.55 -0.47 -1.93
N GLY A 71 -7.13 0.69 -2.20
CA GLY A 71 -8.16 0.87 -3.21
C GLY A 71 -7.63 0.85 -4.65
N ASP A 72 -6.35 1.15 -4.83
CA ASP A 72 -5.72 1.20 -6.14
C ASP A 72 -4.29 0.64 -6.07
N GLY A 73 -3.85 -0.03 -7.14
CA GLY A 73 -2.51 -0.61 -7.23
C GLY A 73 -1.41 0.44 -7.16
N PHE A 74 -1.66 1.64 -7.68
CA PHE A 74 -0.74 2.77 -7.60
C PHE A 74 -0.52 3.22 -6.14
N GLN A 75 -1.59 3.30 -5.35
CA GLN A 75 -1.51 3.67 -3.94
C GLN A 75 -0.73 2.63 -3.13
N ALA A 76 -0.91 1.34 -3.46
CA ALA A 76 -0.14 0.25 -2.86
C ALA A 76 1.35 0.32 -3.25
N GLU A 77 1.66 0.55 -4.52
CA GLU A 77 3.04 0.67 -5.02
C GLU A 77 3.76 1.88 -4.39
N LEU A 78 3.08 3.02 -4.25
CA LEU A 78 3.63 4.20 -3.55
C LEU A 78 3.90 3.90 -2.08
N ALA A 79 2.93 3.31 -1.37
CA ALA A 79 3.10 2.96 0.04
C ALA A 79 4.31 2.04 0.23
N VAL A 80 4.45 1.01 -0.61
CA VAL A 80 5.61 0.12 -0.57
C VAL A 80 6.91 0.88 -0.87
N HIS A 81 6.94 1.74 -1.87
CA HIS A 81 8.14 2.47 -2.25
C HIS A 81 8.61 3.43 -1.15
N PHE A 82 7.69 4.09 -0.44
CA PHE A 82 8.03 5.03 0.62
C PHE A 82 8.24 4.39 1.99
N LEU A 83 7.58 3.27 2.29
CA LEU A 83 7.70 2.58 3.58
C LEU A 83 8.81 1.52 3.61
N LYS A 84 9.32 1.11 2.44
CA LYS A 84 10.43 0.17 2.34
C LYS A 84 11.75 0.90 2.61
N VAL A 85 12.14 0.94 3.89
CA VAL A 85 13.48 1.34 4.38
C VAL A 85 14.26 0.10 4.78
#